data_AF-A0A350PGY7-F1
#
_entry.id   AF-A0A350PGY7-F1
#
_cell.length_a   1.000
_cell.length_b   1.000
_cell.length_c   1.000
_cell.angle_alpha   90.00
_cell.angle_beta   90.00
_cell.angle_gamma   90.00
#
_symmetry.space_group_name_H-M   'P 1'
#
loop_
_entity.id
_entity.type
_entity.pdbx_description
1 polymer ?
#
loop_
_entity_poly.entity_id
_entity_poly.type
_entity_poly.pdbx_seq_one_letter_code
_entity_poly.pdbx_strand_id
1 'polypeptide(L)' 'MKNSILIFLISFISISASAQLQEAVERFQFDPSISYNSTIPSPSEYLGYELGTQYTFHHQVMGYFEKLAELSD' A
#
# COMPACT_ATOMS: atom_id res chain seq x y z
N MET A 1 30.26 -15.25 32.73
CA MET A 1 29.07 -16.01 32.28
C MET A 1 27.86 -15.10 32.03
N LYS A 2 27.45 -14.26 32.98
CA LYS A 2 26.27 -13.37 32.85
C LYS A 2 26.34 -12.41 31.65
N ASN A 3 27.51 -11.84 31.38
CA ASN A 3 27.72 -10.87 30.29
C ASN A 3 27.71 -11.54 28.89
N SER A 4 28.16 -12.79 28.79
CA SER A 4 28.13 -13.55 27.52
C SER A 4 26.71 -13.96 27.13
N ILE A 5 25.87 -14.28 28.12
CA ILE A 5 24.43 -14.58 27.90
C ILE A 5 23.69 -13.33 27.39
N LEU A 6 24.00 -12.17 27.96
CA LEU A 6 23.40 -10.90 27.53
C LEU A 6 23.73 -10.57 26.08
N ILE A 7 24.98 -10.78 25.65
CA ILE A 7 25.41 -10.57 24.26
C ILE A 7 24.67 -11.53 23.31
N PHE A 8 24.50 -12.79 23.71
CA PHE A 8 23.78 -13.78 22.90
C PHE A 8 22.29 -13.41 22.75
N LEU A 9 21.66 -12.91 23.81
CA LEU A 9 20.27 -12.46 23.79
C LEU A 9 20.07 -11.23 22.90
N ILE A 10 21.00 -10.26 22.96
CA ILE A 10 20.97 -9.06 22.11
C ILE A 10 21.15 -9.44 20.64
N SER A 11 22.07 -10.37 20.33
CA SER A 11 22.28 -10.87 18.98
C SER A 11 21.02 -11.54 18.40
N PHE A 12 20.31 -12.32 19.22
CA PHE A 12 19.08 -13.00 18.82
C PHE A 12 17.93 -12.03 18.52
N ILE A 13 17.82 -10.94 19.29
CA ILE A 13 16.81 -9.89 19.08
C ILE A 13 17.10 -9.10 17.79
N SER A 14 18.36 -8.81 17.49
CA SER A 14 18.75 -8.06 16.28
C SER A 14 18.39 -8.79 14.98
N ILE A 15 18.51 -10.13 14.93
CA ILE A 15 18.15 -10.94 13.75
C ILE A 15 16.65 -10.87 13.46
N SER A 16 15.83 -10.84 14.51
CA SER A 16 14.37 -10.78 14.41
C SER A 16 13.89 -9.40 13.92
N ALA A 17 14.56 -8.32 14.33
CA ALA A 17 14.21 -6.96 13.93
C ALA A 17 14.43 -6.70 12.42
N SER A 18 15.47 -7.28 11.82
CA SER A 18 15.73 -7.16 10.38
C SER A 18 14.71 -7.89 9.49
N ALA A 19 13.98 -8.87 10.02
CA ALA A 19 13.02 -9.65 9.23
C ALA A 19 11.64 -8.97 9.09
N GLN A 20 11.36 -7.88 9.82
CA GLN A 20 10.05 -7.24 9.84
C GLN A 20 9.93 -6.00 8.94
N LEU A 21 11.01 -5.52 8.32
CA LEU A 21 11.06 -4.12 7.84
C LEU A 21 10.74 -3.90 6.36
N GLN A 22 10.71 -4.92 5.49
CA GLN A 22 10.69 -4.66 4.05
C GLN A 22 9.98 -5.78 3.28
N GLU A 23 8.65 -5.79 3.27
CA GLU A 23 7.92 -6.62 2.30
C GLU A 23 6.49 -6.16 2.07
N ALA A 24 5.89 -5.50 3.06
CA ALA A 24 4.52 -5.00 2.95
C ALA A 24 4.42 -3.71 2.12
N VAL A 25 5.49 -2.89 2.02
CA VAL A 25 5.43 -1.59 1.32
C VAL A 25 5.74 -1.72 -0.16
N GLU A 26 6.69 -2.56 -0.57
CA GLU A 26 7.08 -2.72 -1.99
C GLU A 26 5.98 -3.34 -2.85
N ARG A 27 5.18 -4.27 -2.30
CA ARG A 27 4.12 -4.96 -3.06
C ARG A 27 2.98 -4.06 -3.50
N PHE A 28 2.79 -2.90 -2.86
CA PHE A 28 1.70 -1.98 -3.15
C PHE A 28 2.16 -0.66 -3.79
N GLN A 29 3.46 -0.53 -4.10
CA GLN A 29 3.91 0.63 -4.87
C GLN A 29 3.52 0.45 -6.33
N PHE A 30 2.96 1.52 -6.90
CA PHE A 30 2.81 1.65 -8.33
C PHE A 30 4.18 1.59 -9.00
N ASP A 31 4.29 0.89 -10.13
CA ASP A 31 5.54 0.81 -10.89
C ASP A 31 5.92 2.23 -11.35
N PRO A 32 7.08 2.77 -10.91
CA PRO A 32 7.48 4.13 -11.24
C PRO A 32 7.95 4.27 -12.69
N SER A 33 8.19 3.16 -13.39
CA SER A 33 8.65 3.14 -14.79
C SER A 33 7.51 3.27 -15.80
N ILE A 34 6.25 3.12 -15.37
CA ILE A 34 5.08 3.32 -16.22
C ILE A 34 4.48 4.71 -16.03
N SER A 35 4.14 5.33 -17.15
CA SER A 35 3.47 6.63 -17.17
C SER A 35 1.96 6.42 -17.03
N TYR A 36 1.37 6.97 -15.97
CA TYR A 36 -0.08 6.95 -15.77
C TYR A 36 -0.71 8.15 -16.48
N ASN A 37 -1.86 7.93 -17.12
CA ASN A 37 -2.61 9.02 -17.74
C ASN A 37 -3.26 9.88 -16.66
N SER A 38 -2.76 11.12 -16.47
CA SER A 38 -3.25 12.06 -15.47
C SER A 38 -4.64 12.62 -15.74
N THR A 39 -5.23 12.35 -16.91
CA THR A 39 -6.62 12.72 -17.18
C THR A 39 -7.63 11.72 -16.61
N ILE A 40 -7.16 10.52 -16.20
CA ILE A 40 -7.99 9.53 -15.53
C ILE A 40 -8.15 9.97 -14.06
N PRO A 41 -9.37 10.20 -13.57
CA PRO A 41 -9.59 10.65 -12.20
C PRO A 41 -9.21 9.53 -11.23
N SER A 42 -8.62 9.91 -10.10
CA SER A 42 -8.43 9.01 -8.96
C SER A 42 -9.77 8.66 -8.28
N PRO A 43 -9.82 7.61 -7.45
CA PRO A 43 -11.03 7.26 -6.72
C PRO A 43 -11.54 8.41 -5.83
N SER A 44 -10.66 9.17 -5.18
CA SER A 44 -11.09 10.29 -4.32
C SER A 44 -11.66 11.45 -5.12
N GLU A 45 -11.11 11.74 -6.30
CA GLU A 45 -11.66 12.74 -7.23
C GLU A 45 -13.03 12.34 -7.79
N TYR A 46 -13.22 11.06 -8.11
CA TYR A 46 -14.51 10.55 -8.60
C TYR A 46 -15.58 10.48 -7.50
N LEU A 47 -15.21 9.97 -6.31
CA LEU A 47 -16.13 9.74 -5.20
C LEU A 47 -16.41 11.01 -4.38
N GLY A 48 -15.51 12.00 -4.42
CA GLY A 48 -15.62 13.25 -3.67
C GLY A 48 -15.21 13.15 -2.20
N TYR A 49 -14.49 12.08 -1.81
CA TYR A 49 -13.94 11.90 -0.47
C TYR A 49 -12.73 10.97 -0.46
N GLU A 50 -11.89 11.11 0.57
CA GLU A 50 -10.70 10.29 0.75
C GLU A 50 -11.04 8.83 1.08
N LEU A 51 -10.30 7.88 0.49
CA LEU A 51 -10.52 6.46 0.74
C LEU A 51 -10.33 6.12 2.22
N GLY A 52 -11.21 5.26 2.75
CA GLY A 52 -11.19 4.85 4.15
C GLY A 52 -11.84 5.85 5.12
N THR A 53 -12.20 7.07 4.67
CA THR A 53 -12.92 8.03 5.53
C THR A 53 -14.43 7.78 5.58
N GLN A 54 -14.98 7.10 4.55
CA GLN A 54 -16.40 6.82 4.43
C GLN A 54 -16.65 5.43 3.83
N TYR A 55 -17.81 4.86 4.16
CA TYR A 55 -18.30 3.65 3.48
C TYR A 55 -18.70 3.99 2.05
N THR A 56 -18.17 3.24 1.09
CA THR A 56 -18.50 3.40 -0.35
C THR A 56 -19.50 2.33 -0.74
N PHE A 57 -20.65 2.72 -1.28
CA PHE A 57 -21.64 1.75 -1.75
C PHE A 57 -21.14 1.01 -2.99
N HIS A 58 -21.52 -0.26 -3.13
CA HIS A 58 -21.10 -1.11 -4.25
C HIS A 58 -21.33 -0.46 -5.63
N HIS A 59 -22.48 0.21 -5.83
CA HIS A 59 -22.77 0.87 -7.11
C HIS A 59 -21.81 2.02 -7.44
N GLN A 60 -21.27 2.71 -6.44
CA GLN A 60 -20.28 3.79 -6.65
C GLN A 60 -18.92 3.20 -7.02
N VAL A 61 -18.54 2.07 -6.40
CA VAL A 61 -17.34 1.32 -6.78
C VAL A 61 -17.45 0.85 -8.23
N MET A 62 -18.60 0.28 -8.61
CA MET A 62 -18.84 -0.16 -9.98
C MET A 62 -18.83 1.00 -10.97
N GLY A 63 -19.45 2.13 -10.61
CA GLY A 63 -19.43 3.33 -11.46
C GLY A 63 -18.02 3.85 -11.72
N TYR A 64 -17.13 3.80 -10.72
CA TYR A 64 -15.72 4.16 -10.92
C TYR A 64 -15.02 3.17 -11.87
N PHE A 65 -15.25 1.86 -11.70
CA PHE A 65 -14.64 0.86 -12.60
C PHE A 65 -15.14 0.97 -14.04
N GLU A 66 -16.43 1.24 -14.25
CA GLU A 66 -16.98 1.53 -15.58
C GLU A 66 -16.32 2.79 -16.17
N LYS A 67 -16.15 3.85 -15.37
CA LYS A 67 -15.48 5.07 -15.84
C LYS A 67 -14.02 4.83 -16.18
N LEU A 68 -13.32 4.03 -15.39
CA LEU A 68 -11.93 3.66 -15.65
C LEU A 68 -11.81 2.89 -16.97
N ALA A 69 -12.71 1.93 -17.21
CA ALA A 69 -12.74 1.16 -18.47
C ALA A 69 -13.04 2.05 -19.69
N GLU A 70 -13.90 3.07 -19.55
CA GLU A 70 -14.17 4.04 -20.62
C GLU A 70 -12.93 4.89 -20.98
N LEU A 71 -12.06 5.17 -19.99
CA LEU A 71 -10.90 6.05 -20.17
C LEU A 71 -9.59 5.30 -20.43
N SER A 72 -9.60 3.97 -20.33
CA SER A 72 -8.44 3.11 -20.51
C SER A 72 -8.56 2.38 -21.85
N ASP A 73 -8.07 3.02 -22.91
CA ASP A 73 -7.89 2.41 -24.24
C ASP A 73 -6.72 1.40 -24.26
#